data_AF-A0AAD7L5M3-F1
#
_entry.id   AF-A0AAD7L5M3-F1
#
_cell.length_a   1.000
_cell.length_b   1.000
_cell.length_c   1.000
_cell.angle_alpha   90.00
_cell.angle_beta   90.00
_cell.angle_gamma   90.00
#
_symmetry.space_group_name_H-M   'P 1'
#
loop_
_entity.id
_entity.type
_entity.pdbx_description
1 polymer ?
#
loop_
_entity_poly.entity_id
_entity_poly.type
_entity_poly.pdbx_seq_one_letter_code
_entity_poly.pdbx_strand_id
1 'polypeptide(L)'
;MDNTKSLETKIKRHQDNLKFLNSQANHLDESILDLQVSLARYHSAKITKTENVNGAFHTEEEAVAQLLLKEDSAASILCLVEARHLAQTPNLALTKDVVGVVATLAWVGDDNLSRMLSEYLGLETMLAIVCRASEGAKTLERYDGEGMINCTAGLHGLGSSIGRRINGRFGVICLEDLRPYVGGFVADDPQKKLALPMPKLLNGEDPPGFLGYAVNMINLEY
;
A
#
# COMPACT_ATOMS: atom_id res chain seq x y z
N MET A 1 -41.90 34.05 -18.99
CA MET A 1 -42.51 32.71 -19.03
C MET A 1 -41.60 31.63 -19.62
N ASP A 2 -40.64 31.95 -20.51
CA ASP A 2 -39.71 30.94 -21.07
C ASP A 2 -38.65 30.40 -20.09
N ASN A 3 -38.22 31.23 -19.12
CA ASN A 3 -37.15 30.85 -18.20
C ASN A 3 -37.58 29.76 -17.19
N THR A 4 -38.87 29.68 -16.85
CA THR A 4 -39.41 28.69 -15.91
C THR A 4 -39.53 27.30 -16.56
N LYS A 5 -39.96 27.21 -17.81
CA LYS A 5 -39.99 25.94 -18.57
C LYS A 5 -38.59 25.38 -18.81
N SER A 6 -37.60 26.26 -19.05
CA SER A 6 -36.20 25.84 -19.16
C SER A 6 -35.66 25.27 -17.84
N LEU A 7 -36.09 25.80 -16.70
CA LEU A 7 -35.70 25.30 -15.38
C LEU A 7 -36.33 23.94 -15.06
N GLU A 8 -37.63 23.76 -15.36
CA GLU A 8 -38.33 22.49 -15.15
C GLU A 8 -37.71 21.33 -15.96
N THR A 9 -37.32 21.60 -17.21
CA THR A 9 -36.66 20.60 -18.05
C THR A 9 -35.26 20.23 -17.53
N LYS A 10 -34.49 21.20 -17.00
CA LYS A 10 -33.21 20.93 -16.33
C LYS A 10 -33.39 20.09 -15.06
N ILE A 11 -34.36 20.43 -14.21
CA ILE A 11 -34.65 19.68 -12.98
C ILE A 11 -35.01 18.23 -13.31
N LYS A 12 -35.91 18.03 -14.29
CA LYS A 12 -36.29 16.68 -14.74
C LYS A 12 -35.09 15.88 -15.25
N ARG A 13 -34.24 16.49 -16.07
CA ARG A 13 -33.00 15.86 -16.55
C ARG A 13 -32.08 15.44 -15.40
N HIS A 14 -31.90 16.29 -14.39
CA HIS A 14 -31.09 15.94 -13.22
C HIS A 14 -31.71 14.81 -12.38
N GLN A 15 -33.04 14.79 -12.23
CA GLN A 15 -33.73 13.69 -11.55
C GLN A 15 -33.58 12.36 -12.29
N ASP A 16 -33.71 12.38 -13.62
CA ASP A 16 -33.54 11.17 -14.44
C ASP A 16 -32.08 10.69 -14.41
N ASN A 17 -31.11 11.60 -14.46
CA ASN A 17 -29.69 11.27 -14.29
C ASN A 17 -29.39 10.66 -12.92
N LEU A 18 -29.96 11.22 -11.84
CA LEU A 18 -29.78 10.68 -10.49
C LEU A 18 -30.36 9.27 -10.38
N LYS A 19 -31.56 9.03 -10.92
CA LYS A 19 -32.15 7.68 -10.96
C LYS A 19 -31.27 6.70 -11.71
N PHE A 20 -30.76 7.09 -12.87
CA PHE A 20 -29.86 6.26 -13.67
C PHE A 20 -28.57 5.94 -12.91
N LEU A 21 -27.89 6.95 -12.35
CA LEU A 21 -26.66 6.74 -11.58
C LEU A 21 -26.90 5.85 -10.36
N ASN A 22 -28.03 6.01 -9.67
CA ASN A 22 -28.37 5.17 -8.53
C ASN A 22 -28.62 3.71 -8.94
N SER A 23 -29.27 3.48 -10.09
CA SER A 23 -29.42 2.11 -10.62
C SER A 23 -28.07 1.48 -10.99
N GLN A 24 -27.15 2.26 -11.55
CA GLN A 24 -25.80 1.78 -11.88
C GLN A 24 -24.98 1.47 -10.62
N ALA A 25 -25.07 2.32 -9.59
CA ALA A 25 -24.42 2.07 -8.30
C ALA A 25 -24.92 0.77 -7.65
N ASN A 26 -26.24 0.58 -7.59
CA ASN A 26 -26.82 -0.65 -7.06
C ASN A 26 -26.37 -1.91 -7.82
N HIS A 27 -26.31 -1.84 -9.16
CA HIS A 27 -25.84 -2.97 -9.97
C HIS A 27 -24.36 -3.30 -9.70
N LEU A 28 -23.52 -2.27 -9.50
CA LEU A 28 -22.12 -2.48 -9.12
C LEU A 28 -22.02 -3.09 -7.72
N ASP A 29 -22.82 -2.63 -6.76
CA ASP A 29 -22.85 -3.19 -5.40
C ASP A 29 -23.25 -4.68 -5.40
N GLU A 30 -24.27 -5.05 -6.18
CA GLU A 30 -24.66 -6.45 -6.38
C GLU A 30 -23.54 -7.28 -7.00
N SER A 31 -22.84 -6.73 -8.00
CA SER A 31 -21.70 -7.39 -8.65
C SER A 31 -20.52 -7.59 -7.70
N ILE A 32 -20.22 -6.59 -6.87
CA ILE A 32 -19.18 -6.70 -5.83
C ILE A 32 -19.54 -7.78 -4.82
N LEU A 33 -20.81 -7.83 -4.39
CA LEU A 33 -21.28 -8.84 -3.44
C LEU A 33 -21.13 -10.25 -4.02
N ASP A 34 -21.50 -10.48 -5.28
CA ASP A 34 -21.34 -11.78 -5.93
C ASP A 34 -19.86 -12.20 -6.07
N LEU A 35 -18.98 -11.25 -6.43
CA LEU A 35 -17.53 -11.48 -6.46
C LEU A 35 -16.97 -11.84 -5.08
N GLN A 36 -17.38 -11.13 -4.03
CA GLN A 36 -16.98 -11.44 -2.65
C GLN A 36 -17.40 -12.84 -2.22
N VAL A 37 -18.65 -13.23 -2.54
CA VAL A 37 -19.16 -14.58 -2.24
C VAL A 37 -18.37 -15.63 -3.04
N SER A 38 -18.06 -15.37 -4.31
CA SER A 38 -17.27 -16.27 -5.16
C SER A 38 -15.85 -16.45 -4.63
N LEU A 39 -15.20 -15.36 -4.19
CA LEU A 39 -13.88 -15.40 -3.57
C LEU A 39 -13.89 -16.20 -2.26
N ALA A 40 -14.90 -15.98 -1.40
CA ALA A 40 -15.05 -16.73 -0.15
C ALA A 40 -15.23 -18.24 -0.37
N ARG A 41 -15.97 -18.64 -1.42
CA ARG A 41 -16.09 -20.04 -1.83
C ARG A 41 -14.76 -20.60 -2.31
N TYR A 42 -14.02 -19.84 -3.13
CA TYR A 42 -12.70 -20.24 -3.62
C TYR A 42 -11.70 -20.47 -2.47
N HIS A 43 -11.64 -19.56 -1.50
CA HIS A 43 -10.77 -19.71 -0.32
C HIS A 43 -11.16 -20.93 0.53
N SER A 44 -12.45 -21.14 0.80
CA SER A 44 -12.92 -22.34 1.52
C SER A 44 -12.54 -23.65 0.79
N ALA A 45 -12.60 -23.66 -0.55
CA ALA A 45 -12.22 -24.80 -1.38
C ALA A 45 -10.69 -25.01 -1.47
N LYS A 46 -9.88 -23.94 -1.33
CA LYS A 46 -8.42 -23.99 -1.32
C LYS A 46 -7.87 -24.47 0.03
N ILE A 47 -8.48 -24.03 1.13
CA ILE A 47 -8.15 -24.48 2.50
C ILE A 47 -8.37 -25.99 2.65
N THR A 48 -9.38 -26.55 1.97
CA THR A 48 -9.67 -28.00 1.98
C THR A 48 -8.77 -28.83 1.06
N LYS A 49 -7.87 -28.21 0.28
CA LYS A 49 -7.07 -28.89 -0.76
C LYS A 49 -5.55 -28.68 -0.70
N THR A 50 -5.01 -27.95 0.28
CA THR A 50 -3.57 -27.61 0.25
C THR A 50 -2.84 -28.11 1.50
N GLU A 51 -2.34 -29.34 1.42
CA GLU A 51 -0.98 -29.65 1.86
C GLU A 51 -0.03 -29.05 0.80
N ASN A 52 0.94 -28.23 1.23
CA ASN A 52 2.12 -27.76 0.49
C ASN A 52 1.92 -27.00 -0.84
N VAL A 53 1.84 -25.66 -0.77
CA VAL A 53 2.37 -24.79 -1.85
C VAL A 53 3.18 -23.65 -1.20
N ASN A 54 4.47 -23.95 -0.96
CA ASN A 54 5.50 -23.12 -0.32
C ASN A 54 6.19 -22.18 -1.34
N GLY A 55 5.45 -21.35 -2.08
CA GLY A 55 6.01 -20.57 -3.20
C GLY A 55 6.24 -19.08 -2.98
N ALA A 56 5.31 -18.39 -2.30
CA ALA A 56 5.30 -16.92 -2.22
C ALA A 56 5.44 -16.36 -0.78
N PHE A 57 5.08 -17.17 0.23
CA PHE A 57 5.01 -16.74 1.63
C PHE A 57 6.36 -16.60 2.34
N HIS A 58 7.47 -17.06 1.75
CA HIS A 58 8.76 -17.06 2.45
C HIS A 58 9.37 -15.65 2.58
N THR A 59 9.11 -14.72 1.65
CA THR A 59 9.84 -13.43 1.62
C THR A 59 9.22 -12.32 2.47
N GLU A 60 7.89 -12.20 2.52
CA GLU A 60 7.21 -11.24 3.39
C GLU A 60 7.38 -11.61 4.87
N GLU A 61 7.19 -12.89 5.22
CA GLU A 61 7.37 -13.38 6.60
C GLU A 61 8.81 -13.18 7.08
N GLU A 62 9.81 -13.40 6.21
CA GLU A 62 11.22 -13.11 6.51
C GLU A 62 11.49 -11.62 6.68
N ALA A 63 10.92 -10.75 5.83
CA ALA A 63 11.04 -9.30 5.98
C ALA A 63 10.42 -8.81 7.30
N VAL A 64 9.23 -9.30 7.63
CA VAL A 64 8.56 -9.04 8.91
C VAL A 64 9.41 -9.54 10.08
N ALA A 65 9.99 -10.74 10.00
CA ALA A 65 10.87 -11.27 11.04
C ALA A 65 12.10 -10.37 11.26
N GLN A 66 12.73 -9.87 10.18
CA GLN A 66 13.85 -8.94 10.27
C GLN A 66 13.44 -7.58 10.86
N LEU A 67 12.23 -7.09 10.56
CA LEU A 67 11.68 -5.87 11.17
C LEU A 67 11.43 -6.05 12.67
N LEU A 68 10.93 -7.21 13.08
CA LEU A 68 10.67 -7.50 14.50
C LEU A 68 11.96 -7.51 15.35
N LEU A 69 13.12 -7.83 14.76
CA LEU A 69 14.42 -7.69 15.41
C LEU A 69 14.78 -6.22 15.72
N LYS A 70 14.13 -5.25 15.08
CA LYS A 70 14.30 -3.80 15.33
C LYS A 70 13.28 -3.34 16.36
N GLU A 71 13.41 -3.83 17.59
CA GLU A 71 12.33 -3.81 18.58
C GLU A 71 11.75 -2.44 18.93
N ASP A 72 12.55 -1.37 18.75
CA ASP A 72 12.19 0.01 19.10
C ASP A 72 11.77 0.88 17.90
N SER A 73 11.63 0.30 16.70
CA SER A 73 11.24 1.05 15.50
C SER A 73 9.72 1.16 15.36
N ALA A 74 9.26 2.27 14.76
CA ALA A 74 7.87 2.45 14.39
C ALA A 74 7.35 1.33 13.47
N ALA A 75 8.18 0.90 12.51
CA ALA A 75 7.89 -0.21 11.61
C ALA A 75 7.66 -1.53 12.36
N SER A 76 8.52 -1.89 13.32
CA SER A 76 8.37 -3.15 14.07
C SER A 76 7.11 -3.15 14.94
N ILE A 77 6.74 -2.01 15.52
CA ILE A 77 5.48 -1.87 16.27
C ILE A 77 4.29 -2.04 15.33
N LEU A 78 4.31 -1.40 14.16
CA LEU A 78 3.24 -1.54 13.18
C LEU A 78 3.07 -3.00 12.71
N CYS A 79 4.16 -3.67 12.30
CA CYS A 79 4.11 -5.07 11.90
C CYS A 79 3.63 -6.00 13.03
N LEU A 80 4.05 -5.74 14.27
CA LEU A 80 3.60 -6.53 15.43
C LEU A 80 2.11 -6.34 15.72
N VAL A 81 1.61 -5.12 15.57
CA VAL A 81 0.19 -4.78 15.71
C VAL A 81 -0.62 -5.49 14.62
N GLU A 82 -0.19 -5.42 13.36
CA GLU A 82 -0.84 -6.10 12.24
C GLU A 82 -0.87 -7.63 12.42
N ALA A 83 0.27 -8.24 12.78
CA ALA A 83 0.36 -9.68 13.04
C ALA A 83 -0.54 -10.15 14.19
N ARG A 84 -0.70 -9.33 15.25
CA ARG A 84 -1.62 -9.64 16.37
C ARG A 84 -3.09 -9.40 16.01
N HIS A 85 -3.39 -8.44 15.14
CA HIS A 85 -4.77 -8.13 14.73
C HIS A 85 -5.34 -9.05 13.66
N LEU A 86 -4.52 -9.68 12.84
CA LEU A 86 -4.95 -10.81 11.99
C LEU A 86 -5.62 -11.93 12.81
N ALA A 87 -5.39 -11.99 14.14
CA ALA A 87 -6.07 -12.91 15.05
C ALA A 87 -7.36 -12.36 15.71
N GLN A 88 -7.59 -11.04 15.75
CA GLN A 88 -8.76 -10.43 16.40
C GLN A 88 -9.17 -9.10 15.71
N THR A 89 -10.38 -9.11 15.12
CA THR A 89 -11.22 -8.04 14.51
C THR A 89 -10.59 -6.68 14.14
N PRO A 90 -10.95 -6.12 12.96
CA PRO A 90 -10.31 -4.94 12.41
C PRO A 90 -11.00 -3.68 12.94
N ASN A 91 -10.22 -2.73 13.45
CA ASN A 91 -10.40 -1.29 13.29
C ASN A 91 -9.67 -0.59 14.43
N LEU A 92 -8.37 -0.46 14.24
CA LEU A 92 -7.76 0.74 14.76
C LEU A 92 -7.91 1.81 13.69
N ALA A 93 -8.73 2.82 13.95
CA ALA A 93 -8.90 3.96 13.02
C ALA A 93 -7.56 4.59 12.61
N LEU A 94 -6.52 4.39 13.41
CA LEU A 94 -5.14 4.82 13.17
C LEU A 94 -4.47 4.15 11.96
N THR A 95 -4.69 2.85 11.73
CA THR A 95 -4.02 2.12 10.62
C THR A 95 -4.84 2.09 9.35
N LYS A 96 -6.03 2.70 9.34
CA LYS A 96 -6.93 2.69 8.18
C LYS A 96 -6.29 3.20 6.88
N ASP A 97 -5.46 4.24 7.00
CA ASP A 97 -4.78 4.85 5.85
C ASP A 97 -3.35 4.33 5.67
N VAL A 98 -2.88 3.45 6.56
CA VAL A 98 -1.56 2.82 6.43
C VAL A 98 -1.65 1.72 5.38
N VAL A 99 -0.72 1.74 4.43
CA VAL A 99 -0.58 0.72 3.38
C VAL A 99 0.37 -0.37 3.84
N GLY A 100 1.44 -0.01 4.56
CA GLY A 100 2.42 -0.93 5.11
C GLY A 100 3.78 -0.26 5.33
N VAL A 101 4.82 -1.06 5.57
CA VAL A 101 6.22 -0.60 5.67
C VAL A 101 6.91 -0.86 4.32
N VAL A 102 7.76 0.05 3.84
CA VAL A 102 8.44 -0.10 2.53
C VAL A 102 9.06 -1.49 2.34
N ALA A 103 9.73 -2.03 3.35
CA ALA A 103 10.36 -3.35 3.32
C ALA A 103 9.40 -4.54 3.11
N THR A 104 8.09 -4.39 3.36
CA THR A 104 7.10 -5.46 3.24
C THR A 104 6.18 -5.29 2.04
N LEU A 105 6.25 -4.16 1.33
CA LEU A 105 5.32 -3.87 0.21
C LEU A 105 5.70 -4.57 -1.10
N ALA A 106 6.89 -5.15 -1.18
CA ALA A 106 7.40 -5.77 -2.38
C ALA A 106 8.54 -6.74 -2.08
N TRP A 107 8.85 -7.61 -3.04
CA TRP A 107 9.97 -8.54 -2.96
C TRP A 107 10.85 -8.47 -4.22
N VAL A 108 12.09 -8.94 -4.09
CA VAL A 108 13.06 -9.04 -5.18
C VAL A 108 13.51 -10.48 -5.26
N GLY A 109 13.47 -11.09 -6.45
CA GLY A 109 13.72 -12.52 -6.60
C GLY A 109 15.19 -12.96 -6.54
N ASP A 110 16.12 -12.02 -6.48
CA ASP A 110 17.54 -12.29 -6.31
C ASP A 110 18.03 -11.64 -5.01
N ASP A 111 18.60 -12.43 -4.10
CA ASP A 111 19.02 -11.97 -2.77
C ASP A 111 20.14 -10.92 -2.82
N ASN A 112 21.06 -11.06 -3.78
CA ASN A 112 22.17 -10.10 -3.91
C ASN A 112 21.63 -8.74 -4.38
N LEU A 113 20.72 -8.75 -5.35
CA LEU A 113 20.03 -7.55 -5.82
C LEU A 113 19.16 -6.95 -4.72
N SER A 114 18.41 -7.78 -4.00
CA SER A 114 17.60 -7.35 -2.85
C SER A 114 18.45 -6.62 -1.81
N ARG A 115 19.60 -7.19 -1.43
CA ARG A 115 20.56 -6.55 -0.53
C ARG A 115 21.10 -5.23 -1.11
N MET A 116 21.56 -5.23 -2.36
CA MET A 116 22.11 -4.02 -2.99
C MET A 116 21.09 -2.88 -3.07
N LEU A 117 19.83 -3.19 -3.42
CA LEU A 117 18.76 -2.20 -3.47
C LEU A 117 18.38 -1.69 -2.07
N SER A 118 18.35 -2.57 -1.07
CA SER A 118 18.10 -2.18 0.32
C SER A 118 19.21 -1.30 0.88
N GLU A 119 20.47 -1.60 0.56
CA GLU A 119 21.63 -0.75 0.90
C GLU A 119 21.56 0.61 0.20
N TYR A 120 21.16 0.64 -1.07
CA TYR A 120 21.00 1.87 -1.85
C TYR A 120 19.91 2.78 -1.26
N LEU A 121 18.76 2.21 -0.87
CA LEU A 121 17.66 2.97 -0.24
C LEU A 121 18.01 3.39 1.19
N GLY A 122 18.77 2.56 1.90
CA GLY A 122 19.16 2.80 3.28
C GLY A 122 18.07 2.42 4.28
N LEU A 123 18.50 2.21 5.53
CA LEU A 123 17.65 1.69 6.60
C LEU A 123 16.44 2.58 6.90
N GLU A 124 16.61 3.90 6.92
CA GLU A 124 15.52 4.84 7.24
C GLU A 124 14.37 4.75 6.22
N THR A 125 14.69 4.66 4.92
CA THR A 125 13.68 4.50 3.87
C THR A 125 13.06 3.12 3.89
N MET A 126 13.84 2.06 4.12
CA MET A 126 13.30 0.70 4.23
C MET A 126 12.34 0.53 5.43
N LEU A 127 12.56 1.29 6.51
CA LEU A 127 11.69 1.31 7.69
C LEU A 127 10.55 2.35 7.60
N ALA A 128 10.44 3.10 6.50
CA ALA A 128 9.42 4.13 6.37
C ALA A 128 8.01 3.51 6.29
N ILE A 129 7.05 4.15 6.95
CA ILE A 129 5.64 3.78 6.90
C ILE A 129 5.01 4.47 5.68
N VAL A 130 4.26 3.72 4.89
CA VAL A 130 3.56 4.25 3.71
C VAL A 130 2.10 4.49 4.07
N CYS A 131 1.63 5.72 3.86
CA CYS A 131 0.24 6.12 4.05
C CYS A 131 -0.40 6.51 2.72
N ARG A 132 -1.69 6.21 2.58
CA ARG A 132 -2.48 6.61 1.41
C ARG A 132 -2.68 8.12 1.33
N ALA A 133 -2.94 8.75 2.48
CA ALA A 133 -3.22 10.17 2.62
C ALA A 133 -2.38 10.82 3.75
N SER A 134 -2.16 12.13 3.67
CA SER A 134 -1.42 12.90 4.68
C SER A 134 -2.19 13.03 5.99
N GLU A 135 -3.52 13.00 5.96
CA GLU A 135 -4.33 12.88 7.17
C GLU A 135 -3.99 11.59 7.93
N GLY A 136 -3.84 10.47 7.20
CA GLY A 136 -3.35 9.21 7.76
C GLY A 136 -2.00 9.36 8.45
N ALA A 137 -1.04 10.02 7.78
CA ALA A 137 0.28 10.28 8.36
C ALA A 137 0.23 11.14 9.62
N LYS A 138 -0.62 12.19 9.66
CA LYS A 138 -0.82 13.03 10.85
C LYS A 138 -1.44 12.27 12.02
N THR A 139 -2.15 11.17 11.76
CA THR A 139 -2.68 10.37 12.87
C THR A 139 -1.58 9.59 13.59
N LEU A 140 -0.51 9.19 12.88
CA LEU A 140 0.58 8.37 13.41
C LEU A 140 1.37 9.07 14.53
N GLU A 141 1.58 10.39 14.41
CA GLU A 141 2.25 11.18 15.45
C GLU A 141 1.43 12.43 15.80
N ARG A 142 1.16 12.62 17.10
CA ARG A 142 0.42 13.77 17.62
C ARG A 142 1.31 14.57 18.54
N TYR A 143 1.09 15.88 18.53
CA TYR A 143 1.77 16.82 19.40
C TYR A 143 0.77 17.40 20.40
N ASP A 144 1.24 17.70 21.61
CA ASP A 144 0.46 18.43 22.61
C ASP A 144 0.43 19.94 22.33
N GLY A 145 -0.21 20.70 23.23
CA GLY A 145 -0.32 22.16 23.09
C GLY A 145 1.01 22.92 23.18
N GLU A 146 2.08 22.27 23.66
CA GLU A 146 3.43 22.82 23.75
C GLU A 146 4.29 22.44 22.53
N GLY A 147 3.73 21.64 21.61
CA GLY A 147 4.44 21.13 20.44
C GLY A 147 5.36 19.94 20.75
N MET A 148 5.19 19.31 21.91
CA MET A 148 5.93 18.10 22.29
C MET A 148 5.21 16.85 21.80
N ILE A 149 5.97 15.79 21.49
CA ILE A 149 5.39 14.52 21.04
C ILE A 149 4.51 13.94 22.17
N ASN A 150 3.26 13.65 21.85
CA ASN A 150 2.34 12.99 22.77
C ASN A 150 2.58 11.47 22.76
N CYS A 151 3.36 11.00 23.73
CA CYS A 151 3.73 9.58 23.88
C CYS A 151 2.55 8.63 24.18
N THR A 152 1.35 9.16 24.45
CA THR A 152 0.15 8.36 24.74
C THR A 152 -0.80 8.24 23.56
N ALA A 153 -0.52 8.93 22.45
CA ALA A 153 -1.37 8.97 21.27
C ALA A 153 -0.66 8.39 20.03
N GLY A 154 -1.43 8.18 18.97
CA GLY A 154 -0.90 7.69 17.70
C GLY A 154 -0.18 6.35 17.84
N LEU A 155 0.93 6.20 17.11
CA LEU A 155 1.74 4.99 17.10
C LEU A 155 2.51 4.81 18.43
N HIS A 156 2.85 5.90 19.13
CA HIS A 156 3.47 5.83 20.46
C HIS A 156 2.52 5.23 21.52
N GLY A 157 1.25 5.64 21.49
CA GLY A 157 0.22 5.07 22.35
C GLY A 157 -0.01 3.58 22.06
N LEU A 158 -0.01 3.19 20.78
CA LEU A 158 -0.07 1.78 20.40
C LEU A 158 1.13 0.98 20.90
N GLY A 159 2.34 1.48 20.66
CA GLY A 159 3.56 0.86 21.16
C GLY A 159 3.47 0.61 22.66
N SER A 160 3.07 1.63 23.41
CA SER A 160 2.93 1.55 24.86
C SER A 160 1.92 0.47 25.29
N SER A 161 0.81 0.32 24.57
CA SER A 161 -0.22 -0.70 24.87
C SER A 161 0.29 -2.13 24.72
N ILE A 162 1.31 -2.35 23.87
CA ILE A 162 1.97 -3.64 23.67
C ILE A 162 3.30 -3.76 24.40
N GLY A 163 3.62 -2.82 25.30
CA GLY A 163 4.84 -2.81 26.09
C GLY A 163 6.10 -2.39 25.34
N ARG A 164 5.97 -1.76 24.16
CA ARG A 164 7.08 -1.23 23.35
C ARG A 164 7.11 0.29 23.37
N ARG A 165 8.25 0.87 23.03
CA ARG A 165 8.41 2.32 22.88
C ARG A 165 9.10 2.60 21.55
N ILE A 166 8.69 3.68 20.88
CA ILE A 166 9.41 4.15 19.70
C ILE A 166 10.54 5.03 20.19
N ASN A 167 11.76 4.66 19.84
CA ASN A 167 12.94 5.48 20.10
C ASN A 167 13.42 6.11 18.79
N GLY A 168 13.45 7.44 18.75
CA GLY A 168 13.93 8.19 17.59
C GLY A 168 12.83 8.56 16.59
N ARG A 169 13.26 9.00 15.41
CA ARG A 169 12.38 9.44 14.32
C ARG A 169 12.03 8.26 13.42
N PHE A 170 10.89 8.35 12.75
CA PHE A 170 10.51 7.42 11.70
C PHE A 170 10.03 8.19 10.48
N GLY A 171 10.34 7.66 9.29
CA GLY A 171 9.89 8.21 8.02
C GLY A 171 8.45 7.83 7.74
N VAL A 172 7.70 8.76 7.15
CA VAL A 172 6.37 8.48 6.59
C VAL A 172 6.34 8.96 5.14
N ILE A 173 5.89 8.09 4.24
CA ILE A 173 5.71 8.40 2.82
C ILE A 173 4.20 8.47 2.53
N CYS A 174 3.72 9.63 2.09
CA CYS A 174 2.33 9.83 1.71
C CYS A 174 2.15 9.67 0.20
N LEU A 175 1.37 8.67 -0.23
CA LEU A 175 1.14 8.40 -1.65
C LEU A 175 0.45 9.57 -2.37
N GLU A 176 -0.44 10.30 -1.69
CA GLU A 176 -1.10 11.48 -2.26
C GLU A 176 -0.14 12.63 -2.60
N ASP A 177 0.98 12.70 -1.90
CA ASP A 177 1.99 13.76 -2.07
C ASP A 177 3.06 13.39 -3.10
N LEU A 178 3.11 12.12 -3.53
CA LEU A 178 4.06 11.65 -4.53
C LEU A 178 3.64 12.06 -5.93
N ARG A 179 4.62 12.52 -6.73
CA ARG A 179 4.40 12.74 -8.16
C ARG A 179 4.42 11.39 -8.88
N PRO A 180 3.31 10.95 -9.50
CA PRO A 180 3.30 9.68 -10.21
C PRO A 180 4.17 9.75 -11.47
N TYR A 181 4.70 8.61 -11.87
CA TYR A 181 5.28 8.45 -13.20
C TYR A 181 4.17 8.61 -14.25
N VAL A 182 4.38 9.49 -15.22
CA VAL A 182 3.39 9.82 -16.27
C VAL A 182 3.71 9.19 -17.62
N GLY A 183 4.72 8.32 -17.71
CA GLY A 183 5.02 7.57 -18.92
C GLY A 183 4.17 6.31 -19.06
N GLY A 184 4.49 5.49 -20.06
CA GLY A 184 3.75 4.26 -20.36
C GLY A 184 4.15 3.07 -19.48
N PHE A 185 3.29 2.05 -19.49
CA PHE A 185 3.59 0.72 -18.97
C PHE A 185 3.89 -0.24 -20.13
N VAL A 186 4.63 -1.31 -19.84
CA VAL A 186 4.82 -2.42 -20.79
C VAL A 186 3.46 -3.06 -21.05
N ALA A 187 3.09 -3.22 -22.32
CA ALA A 187 1.81 -3.80 -22.71
C ALA A 187 1.68 -5.25 -22.23
N ASP A 188 0.51 -5.60 -21.71
CA ASP A 188 0.15 -6.95 -21.25
C ASP A 188 1.08 -7.56 -20.18
N ASP A 189 1.90 -6.73 -19.51
CA ASP A 189 2.77 -7.18 -18.41
C ASP A 189 1.95 -7.24 -17.10
N PRO A 190 1.84 -8.42 -16.45
CA PRO A 190 1.01 -8.58 -15.25
C PRO A 190 1.55 -7.81 -14.05
N GLN A 191 2.86 -7.52 -14.01
CA GLN A 191 3.52 -6.73 -12.97
C GLN A 191 3.49 -5.22 -13.26
N LYS A 192 2.87 -4.81 -14.39
CA LYS A 192 2.78 -3.42 -14.84
C LYS A 192 4.12 -2.68 -14.80
N LYS A 193 5.16 -3.31 -15.36
CA LYS A 193 6.48 -2.70 -15.47
C LYS A 193 6.44 -1.38 -16.26
N LEU A 194 7.29 -0.43 -15.90
CA LEU A 194 7.39 0.86 -16.56
C LEU A 194 8.07 0.72 -17.93
N ALA A 195 7.49 1.34 -18.96
CA ALA A 195 8.10 1.42 -20.30
C ALA A 195 9.17 2.53 -20.32
N LEU A 196 10.31 2.26 -19.71
CA LEU A 196 11.46 3.16 -19.68
C LEU A 196 12.33 2.97 -20.94
N PRO A 197 12.81 4.06 -21.57
CA PRO A 197 13.62 3.96 -22.79
C PRO A 197 14.95 3.27 -22.50
N MET A 198 15.39 2.35 -23.37
CA MET A 198 16.71 1.73 -23.25
C MET A 198 17.81 2.78 -23.37
N PRO A 199 18.76 2.88 -22.42
CA PRO A 199 19.87 3.82 -22.53
C PRO A 199 20.73 3.46 -23.74
N LYS A 200 21.26 4.46 -24.44
CA LYS A 200 22.13 4.30 -25.60
C LYS A 200 23.46 5.00 -25.38
N LEU A 201 24.54 4.36 -25.79
CA LEU A 201 25.86 4.97 -25.89
C LEU A 201 25.87 6.04 -27.00
N LEU A 202 26.90 6.89 -27.03
CA LEU A 202 27.03 7.95 -28.05
C LEU A 202 27.10 7.39 -29.50
N ASN A 203 27.54 6.14 -29.66
CA ASN A 203 27.56 5.42 -30.92
C ASN A 203 26.22 4.75 -31.28
N GLY A 204 25.19 4.87 -30.43
CA GLY A 204 23.87 4.25 -30.62
C GLY A 204 23.76 2.80 -30.15
N GLU A 205 24.85 2.21 -29.65
CA GLU A 205 24.86 0.84 -29.11
C GLU A 205 24.27 0.78 -27.69
N ASP A 206 23.80 -0.40 -27.30
CA ASP A 206 23.37 -0.65 -25.93
C ASP A 206 24.59 -0.75 -25.00
N PRO A 207 24.59 -0.08 -23.83
CA PRO A 207 25.70 -0.16 -22.89
C PRO A 207 25.97 -1.62 -22.48
N PRO A 208 27.20 -2.15 -22.69
CA PRO A 208 27.52 -3.49 -22.26
C PRO A 208 27.40 -3.60 -20.75
N GLY A 209 26.66 -4.60 -20.26
CA GLY A 209 26.40 -4.82 -18.84
C GLY A 209 25.17 -4.09 -18.28
N PHE A 210 24.35 -3.42 -19.11
CA PHE A 210 23.06 -2.92 -18.67
C PHE A 210 22.10 -4.08 -18.40
N LEU A 211 21.65 -4.22 -17.15
CA LEU A 211 20.77 -5.32 -16.70
C LEU A 211 19.28 -4.94 -16.67
N GLY A 212 18.96 -3.67 -16.86
CA GLY A 212 17.60 -3.13 -16.72
C GLY A 212 17.50 -2.09 -15.61
N TYR A 213 16.31 -1.50 -15.49
CA TYR A 213 16.01 -0.52 -14.46
C TYR A 213 15.55 -1.19 -13.17
N ALA A 214 16.13 -0.81 -12.03
CA ALA A 214 15.84 -1.38 -10.71
C ALA A 214 14.35 -1.37 -10.34
N VAL A 215 13.61 -0.31 -10.70
CA VAL A 215 12.16 -0.20 -10.44
C VAL A 215 11.35 -1.32 -11.11
N ASN A 216 11.84 -1.90 -12.22
CA ASN A 216 11.20 -3.01 -12.92
C ASN A 216 11.72 -4.39 -12.49
N MET A 217 12.65 -4.44 -11.52
CA MET A 217 13.21 -5.66 -10.94
C MET A 217 12.56 -6.03 -9.60
N ILE A 218 11.69 -5.16 -9.10
CA ILE A 218 10.89 -5.35 -7.89
C ILE A 218 9.56 -5.96 -8.29
N ASN A 219 9.11 -6.97 -7.55
CA ASN A 219 7.83 -7.62 -7.75
C ASN A 219 6.83 -7.13 -6.70
N LEU A 220 5.65 -6.73 -7.16
CA LEU A 220 4.54 -6.31 -6.30
C LEU A 220 3.66 -7.53 -6.01
N GLU A 221 3.20 -7.63 -4.76
CA GLU A 221 2.15 -8.58 -4.40
C GLU A 221 0.79 -8.11 -4.93
N TYR A 222 -0.02 -9.05 -5.42
CA TYR A 222 -1.36 -8.82 -5.98
C TYR A 222 -2.43 -9.58 -5.21
#